data_AF-A0A820CG98-F1
#
_entry.id   AF-A0A820CG98-F1
#
_cell.length_a   1.000
_cell.length_b   1.000
_cell.length_c   1.000
_cell.angle_alpha   90.00
_cell.angle_beta   90.00
_cell.angle_gamma   90.00
#
_symmetry.space_group_name_H-M   'P 1'
#
loop_
_entity.id
_entity.type
_entity.pdbx_description
1 polymer ?
#
loop_
_entity_poly.entity_id
_entity_poly.type
_entity_poly.pdbx_seq_one_letter_code
_entity_poly.pdbx_strand_id
1 'polypeptide(L)'
;IFLCLDLILWFVRTLELFAAFEKLGPKLIMIFDTMKDFLFFVCFLLIFLFGYSISSWSLMTTDNQVSWNYNSDGSLFNATVSGAGSGLWTWQLLRDVINFGVWKIFGQVDSIDGTDAYSVVTFILTILFVAVANVLLLSVLIALFNITIQNVQMQSHRIWRYQRFLLVSEYNNKPPLPPPFNTIYYLYSIICYIIKKIKHYNQKHRDGIL
;
A
#
# COMPACT_ATOMS: atom_id res chain seq x y z
N ILE A 1 17.38 6.13 -5.76
CA ILE A 1 16.65 5.29 -4.77
C ILE A 1 16.18 6.14 -3.59
N PHE A 2 17.07 6.79 -2.82
CA PHE A 2 16.67 7.64 -1.69
C PHE A 2 15.67 8.74 -2.05
N LEU A 3 15.88 9.49 -3.13
CA LEU A 3 14.92 10.52 -3.58
C LEU A 3 13.54 9.96 -3.98
N CYS A 4 13.48 8.70 -4.44
CA CYS A 4 12.22 8.04 -4.80
C CYS A 4 11.44 7.63 -3.54
N LEU A 5 12.16 7.15 -2.51
CA LEU A 5 11.57 6.88 -1.20
C LEU A 5 11.10 8.16 -0.52
N ASP A 6 11.87 9.24 -0.61
CA ASP A 6 11.49 10.55 -0.08
C ASP A 6 10.22 11.08 -0.75
N LEU A 7 10.11 10.94 -2.08
CA LEU A 7 8.90 11.29 -2.83
C LEU A 7 7.68 10.49 -2.37
N ILE A 8 7.82 9.17 -2.12
CA ILE A 8 6.74 8.33 -1.60
C ILE A 8 6.31 8.79 -0.20
N LEU A 9 7.25 9.10 0.68
CA LEU A 9 6.95 9.63 2.01
C LEU A 9 6.24 10.99 1.93
N TRP A 10 6.64 11.84 0.99
CA TRP A 10 5.95 13.10 0.71
C TRP A 10 4.51 12.91 0.22
N PHE A 11 4.25 11.90 -0.61
CA PHE A 11 2.89 11.55 -1.01
C PHE A 11 2.04 11.05 0.15
N VAL A 12 2.57 10.19 1.02
CA VAL A 12 1.87 9.74 2.25
C VAL A 12 1.56 10.93 3.17
N ARG A 13 2.51 11.84 3.36
CA ARG A 13 2.30 13.06 4.15
C ARG A 13 1.29 14.01 3.51
N THR A 14 1.27 14.09 2.18
CA THR A 14 0.26 14.85 1.44
C THR A 14 -1.13 14.24 1.64
N LEU A 15 -1.21 12.93 1.78
CA LEU A 15 -2.45 12.22 2.07
C LEU A 15 -2.98 12.52 3.48
N GLU A 16 -2.10 12.67 4.49
CA GLU A 16 -2.48 13.19 5.81
C GLU A 16 -3.03 14.63 5.74
N LEU A 17 -2.49 15.46 4.83
CA LEU A 17 -3.01 16.80 4.57
C LEU A 17 -4.38 16.74 3.88
N PHE A 18 -4.60 15.78 2.99
CA PHE A 18 -5.94 15.50 2.47
C PHE A 18 -6.90 15.00 3.54
N ALA A 19 -6.39 14.31 4.57
CA ALA A 19 -7.15 13.93 5.75
C ALA A 19 -7.57 15.13 6.61
N ALA A 20 -6.84 16.25 6.54
CA ALA A 20 -7.17 17.50 7.21
C ALA A 20 -8.25 18.31 6.48
N PHE A 21 -8.54 18.05 5.20
CA PHE A 21 -9.68 18.68 4.53
C PHE A 21 -10.98 18.08 5.05
N GLU A 22 -11.84 18.96 5.59
CA GLU A 22 -13.14 18.60 6.14
C GLU A 22 -13.85 17.53 5.30
N LYS A 23 -14.17 17.81 4.04
CA LYS A 23 -15.01 16.92 3.22
C LYS A 23 -14.38 15.55 2.87
N LEU A 24 -13.05 15.44 2.92
CA LEU A 24 -12.30 14.25 2.50
C LEU A 24 -11.77 13.43 3.68
N GLY A 25 -11.46 14.07 4.80
CA GLY A 25 -10.82 13.45 5.96
C GLY A 25 -11.56 12.27 6.57
N PRO A 26 -12.81 12.45 7.04
CA PRO A 26 -13.57 11.35 7.64
C PRO A 26 -13.82 10.19 6.67
N LYS A 27 -13.92 10.46 5.37
CA LYS A 27 -14.08 9.42 4.35
C LYS A 27 -12.79 8.64 4.14
N LEU A 28 -11.65 9.31 4.18
CA LEU A 28 -10.34 8.73 3.96
C LEU A 28 -9.84 7.93 5.18
N ILE A 29 -10.12 8.40 6.40
CA ILE A 29 -9.88 7.63 7.64
C ILE A 29 -10.73 6.35 7.65
N MET A 30 -11.99 6.42 7.21
CA MET A 30 -12.87 5.27 7.07
C MET A 30 -12.38 4.26 6.00
N ILE A 31 -11.86 4.76 4.88
CA ILE A 31 -11.22 3.89 3.86
C ILE A 31 -10.00 3.20 4.47
N PHE A 32 -9.15 3.90 5.22
CA PHE A 32 -7.98 3.28 5.84
C PHE A 32 -8.31 2.20 6.87
N ASP A 33 -9.39 2.36 7.62
CA ASP A 33 -9.83 1.28 8.50
C ASP A 33 -10.39 0.09 7.70
N THR A 34 -11.08 0.34 6.59
CA THR A 34 -11.52 -0.73 5.68
C THR A 34 -10.32 -1.41 4.97
N MET A 35 -9.22 -0.69 4.73
CA MET A 35 -8.00 -1.25 4.13
C MET A 35 -7.33 -2.30 5.03
N LYS A 36 -7.50 -2.22 6.36
CA LYS A 36 -7.00 -3.27 7.27
C LYS A 36 -7.78 -4.57 7.09
N ASP A 37 -9.10 -4.47 6.94
CA ASP A 37 -9.96 -5.64 6.66
C ASP A 37 -9.65 -6.24 5.28
N PHE A 38 -9.38 -5.39 4.29
CA PHE A 38 -8.89 -5.81 2.98
C PHE A 38 -7.51 -6.49 3.05
N LEU A 39 -6.62 -6.04 3.92
CA LEU A 39 -5.31 -6.66 4.11
C LEU A 39 -5.43 -8.10 4.63
N PHE A 40 -6.35 -8.35 5.57
CA PHE A 40 -6.64 -9.73 6.02
C PHE A 40 -7.16 -10.60 4.88
N PHE A 41 -8.00 -10.04 3.99
CA PHE A 41 -8.45 -10.74 2.79
C PHE A 41 -7.30 -11.07 1.83
N VAL A 42 -6.40 -10.13 1.57
CA VAL A 42 -5.21 -10.36 0.73
C VAL A 42 -4.30 -11.43 1.35
N CYS A 43 -4.12 -11.45 2.68
CA CYS A 43 -3.37 -12.51 3.35
C CYS A 43 -4.00 -13.89 3.13
N PHE A 44 -5.33 -14.00 3.21
CA PHE A 44 -6.05 -15.23 2.88
C PHE A 44 -5.85 -15.65 1.42
N LEU A 45 -5.94 -14.69 0.49
CA LEU A 45 -5.69 -14.95 -0.93
C LEU A 45 -4.26 -15.43 -1.19
N LEU A 46 -3.26 -14.87 -0.50
CA LEU A 46 -1.87 -15.31 -0.62
C LEU A 46 -1.68 -16.76 -0.20
N ILE A 47 -2.44 -17.25 0.79
CA ILE A 47 -2.41 -18.67 1.20
C ILE A 47 -2.92 -19.56 0.06
N PHE A 48 -4.05 -19.19 -0.57
CA PHE A 48 -4.59 -19.92 -1.72
C PHE A 48 -3.64 -19.87 -2.92
N LEU A 49 -3.05 -18.71 -3.19
CA LEU A 49 -2.07 -18.50 -4.25
C LEU A 49 -0.83 -19.37 -4.03
N PHE A 50 -0.36 -19.47 -2.79
CA PHE A 50 0.78 -20.31 -2.45
C PHE A 50 0.48 -21.79 -2.69
N GLY A 51 -0.71 -22.27 -2.29
CA GLY A 51 -1.16 -23.63 -2.56
C GLY A 51 -1.23 -23.95 -4.07
N TYR A 52 -1.82 -23.06 -4.86
CA TYR A 52 -1.87 -23.20 -6.32
C TYR A 52 -0.46 -23.17 -6.96
N SER A 53 0.41 -22.28 -6.47
CA SER A 53 1.79 -22.13 -6.97
C SER A 53 2.59 -23.42 -6.76
N ILE A 54 2.53 -24.00 -5.55
CA ILE A 54 3.22 -25.26 -5.25
C ILE A 54 2.66 -26.41 -6.08
N SER A 55 1.32 -26.52 -6.16
CA SER A 55 0.68 -27.61 -6.90
C SER A 55 1.02 -27.55 -8.39
N SER A 56 0.96 -26.37 -9.00
CA SER A 56 1.26 -26.18 -10.42
C SER A 56 2.75 -26.35 -10.73
N TRP A 57 3.63 -25.89 -9.83
CA TRP A 57 5.07 -26.10 -9.93
C TRP A 57 5.44 -27.59 -9.88
N SER A 58 4.82 -28.34 -8.95
CA SER A 58 5.04 -29.78 -8.79
C SER A 58 4.63 -30.57 -10.04
N LEU A 59 3.52 -30.20 -10.68
CA LEU A 59 3.03 -30.90 -11.87
C LEU A 59 3.99 -30.74 -13.06
N MET A 60 4.54 -29.55 -13.28
CA MET A 60 5.53 -29.33 -14.36
C MET A 60 6.89 -29.93 -14.06
N THR A 61 7.25 -30.03 -12.77
CA THR A 61 8.52 -30.62 -12.33
C THR A 61 8.58 -32.14 -12.51
N THR A 62 7.45 -32.81 -12.67
CA THR A 62 7.41 -34.29 -12.72
C THR A 62 8.17 -34.87 -13.93
N ASP A 63 8.28 -34.13 -15.03
CA ASP A 63 9.06 -34.54 -16.21
C ASP A 63 10.59 -34.32 -16.04
N ASN A 64 10.94 -33.53 -15.03
CA ASN A 64 12.28 -32.99 -14.80
C ASN A 64 12.92 -33.72 -13.61
N GLN A 65 13.75 -34.73 -13.88
CA GLN A 65 14.35 -35.56 -12.83
C GLN A 65 15.12 -34.73 -11.79
N VAL A 66 14.93 -35.08 -10.51
CA VAL A 66 15.69 -34.49 -9.40
C VAL A 66 17.13 -34.99 -9.47
N SER A 67 18.06 -34.10 -9.78
CA SER A 67 19.49 -34.40 -9.73
C SER A 67 20.00 -34.23 -8.31
N TRP A 68 20.48 -35.32 -7.71
CA TRP A 68 21.09 -35.31 -6.38
C TRP A 68 22.60 -35.13 -6.53
N ASN A 69 23.13 -34.02 -6.03
CA ASN A 69 24.56 -33.76 -5.99
C ASN A 69 25.11 -34.18 -4.61
N TYR A 70 25.97 -35.20 -4.61
CA TYR A 70 26.59 -35.76 -3.41
C TYR A 70 28.03 -35.27 -3.29
N ASN A 71 28.47 -35.00 -2.06
CA ASN A 71 29.88 -34.79 -1.76
C ASN A 71 30.67 -36.09 -1.96
N SER A 72 32.00 -35.99 -2.08
CA SER A 72 32.93 -37.13 -2.09
C SER A 72 32.76 -38.08 -0.90
N ASP A 73 32.18 -37.58 0.20
CA ASP A 73 31.97 -38.31 1.45
C ASP A 73 30.60 -39.02 1.50
N GLY A 74 29.81 -38.96 0.42
CA GLY A 74 28.47 -39.56 0.33
C GLY A 74 27.35 -38.74 0.99
N SER A 75 27.67 -37.59 1.60
CA SER A 75 26.67 -36.66 2.12
C SER A 75 25.98 -35.87 0.99
N LEU A 76 24.67 -35.68 1.10
CA LEU A 76 23.89 -34.85 0.17
C LEU A 76 24.32 -33.39 0.28
N PHE A 77 24.96 -32.84 -0.76
CA PHE A 77 25.39 -31.45 -0.80
C PHE A 77 24.26 -30.53 -1.24
N ASN A 78 23.60 -30.91 -2.33
CA ASN A 78 22.54 -30.13 -2.93
C ASN A 78 21.67 -31.03 -3.80
N ALA A 79 20.38 -30.73 -3.86
CA ALA A 79 19.45 -31.37 -4.78
C ALA A 79 18.89 -30.29 -5.69
N THR A 80 19.09 -30.47 -6.99
CA THR A 80 18.65 -29.54 -8.02
C THR A 80 17.45 -30.16 -8.72
N VAL A 81 16.35 -29.43 -8.69
CA VAL A 81 15.12 -29.79 -9.38
C VAL A 81 15.13 -29.01 -10.69
N SER A 82 14.97 -29.66 -11.83
CA SER A 82 15.03 -28.91 -13.10
C SER A 82 13.84 -27.94 -13.19
N GLY A 83 14.17 -26.64 -13.30
CA GLY A 83 13.25 -25.50 -13.17
C GLY A 83 13.43 -24.71 -11.87
N ALA A 84 13.90 -25.36 -10.81
CA ALA A 84 14.08 -24.79 -9.48
C ALA A 84 15.59 -24.56 -9.27
N GLY A 85 16.00 -23.32 -8.97
CA GLY A 85 17.40 -23.01 -8.72
C GLY A 85 18.06 -23.94 -7.68
N SER A 86 19.39 -23.91 -7.60
CA SER A 86 20.18 -24.77 -6.70
C SER A 86 19.65 -24.76 -5.24
N GLY A 87 19.01 -25.86 -4.80
CA GLY A 87 18.68 -26.15 -3.40
C GLY A 87 17.19 -26.23 -3.06
N LEU A 88 16.73 -27.44 -2.70
CA LEU A 88 15.36 -27.82 -2.26
C LEU A 88 14.71 -26.97 -1.14
N TRP A 89 15.47 -26.11 -0.46
CA TRP A 89 14.98 -25.28 0.65
C TRP A 89 15.51 -23.84 0.59
N THR A 90 15.89 -23.36 -0.59
CA THR A 90 16.44 -22.01 -0.74
C THR A 90 15.35 -20.97 -0.95
N TRP A 91 15.63 -19.72 -0.55
CA TRP A 91 14.81 -18.55 -0.90
C TRP A 91 14.55 -18.45 -2.41
N GLN A 92 15.48 -18.95 -3.22
CA GLN A 92 15.35 -19.04 -4.67
C GLN A 92 14.12 -19.87 -5.08
N LEU A 93 13.89 -21.03 -4.45
CA LEU A 93 12.74 -21.88 -4.77
C LEU A 93 11.42 -21.24 -4.40
N LEU A 94 11.35 -20.64 -3.22
CA LEU A 94 10.15 -19.91 -2.83
C LEU A 94 9.83 -18.81 -3.85
N ARG A 95 10.87 -18.06 -4.27
CA ARG A 95 10.75 -17.03 -5.29
C ARG A 95 10.29 -17.61 -6.64
N ASP A 96 10.87 -18.71 -7.09
CA ASP A 96 10.59 -19.31 -8.39
C ASP A 96 9.17 -19.91 -8.44
N VAL A 97 8.76 -20.62 -7.37
CA VAL A 97 7.40 -21.17 -7.22
C VAL A 97 6.36 -20.04 -7.20
N ILE A 98 6.56 -19.01 -6.38
CA ILE A 98 5.64 -17.87 -6.30
C ILE A 98 5.57 -17.15 -7.63
N ASN A 99 6.72 -16.86 -8.26
CA ASN A 99 6.75 -16.22 -9.56
C ASN A 99 5.98 -17.04 -10.58
N PHE A 100 6.20 -18.36 -10.64
CA PHE A 100 5.51 -19.23 -11.57
C PHE A 100 3.98 -19.15 -11.43
N GLY A 101 3.45 -19.21 -10.20
CA GLY A 101 2.02 -19.05 -9.98
C GLY A 101 1.51 -17.65 -10.36
N VAL A 102 2.26 -16.61 -10.01
CA VAL A 102 1.90 -15.21 -10.28
C VAL A 102 1.89 -14.90 -11.78
N TRP A 103 2.92 -15.28 -12.53
CA TRP A 103 3.02 -15.05 -13.99
C TRP A 103 1.88 -15.76 -14.75
N LYS A 104 1.49 -16.97 -14.32
CA LYS A 104 0.36 -17.69 -14.91
C LYS A 104 -0.98 -16.99 -14.71
N ILE A 105 -1.18 -16.31 -13.57
CA ILE A 105 -2.38 -15.51 -13.31
C ILE A 105 -2.42 -14.25 -14.18
N PHE A 106 -1.28 -13.61 -14.42
CA PHE A 106 -1.19 -12.38 -15.22
C PHE A 106 -1.17 -12.61 -16.73
N GLY A 107 -1.42 -13.85 -17.18
CA GLY A 107 -1.67 -14.15 -18.60
C GLY A 107 -0.46 -14.68 -19.36
N GLN A 108 0.64 -15.01 -18.68
CA GLN A 108 1.70 -15.81 -19.29
C GLN A 108 1.30 -17.29 -19.21
N VAL A 109 0.45 -17.69 -20.16
CA VAL A 109 0.04 -19.09 -20.30
C VAL A 109 0.93 -19.73 -21.36
N ASP A 110 1.58 -20.83 -21.00
CA ASP A 110 2.39 -21.61 -21.93
C ASP A 110 1.51 -22.11 -23.10
N SER A 111 2.03 -22.05 -24.33
CA SER A 111 1.35 -22.64 -25.48
C SER A 111 1.13 -24.13 -25.23
N ILE A 112 -0.06 -24.63 -25.59
CA ILE A 112 -0.37 -26.07 -25.52
C ILE A 112 0.37 -26.75 -26.68
N ASP A 113 1.69 -26.90 -26.56
CA ASP A 113 2.53 -27.53 -27.58
C ASP A 113 2.83 -29.02 -27.27
N GLY A 114 2.25 -29.56 -26.19
CA GLY A 114 2.55 -30.92 -25.71
C GLY A 114 1.35 -31.86 -25.75
N THR A 115 1.59 -33.12 -26.14
CA THR A 115 0.64 -34.25 -26.10
C THR A 115 0.54 -34.85 -24.69
N ASP A 116 1.02 -34.12 -23.69
CA ASP A 116 1.29 -34.63 -22.35
C ASP A 116 0.16 -34.27 -21.37
N ALA A 117 -0.34 -35.28 -20.66
CA ALA A 117 -1.48 -35.15 -19.77
C ALA A 117 -1.29 -34.08 -18.68
N TYR A 118 -0.06 -33.85 -18.22
CA TYR A 118 0.24 -32.88 -17.17
C TYR A 118 0.04 -31.42 -17.63
N SER A 119 0.34 -31.09 -18.88
CA SER A 119 0.22 -29.72 -19.41
C SER A 119 -1.25 -29.30 -19.48
N VAL A 120 -2.11 -30.21 -19.96
CA VAL A 120 -3.56 -30.02 -20.01
C VAL A 120 -4.14 -29.87 -18.61
N VAL A 121 -3.70 -30.68 -17.65
CA VAL A 121 -4.16 -30.60 -16.25
C VAL A 121 -3.78 -29.26 -15.62
N THR A 122 -2.54 -28.79 -15.81
CA THR A 122 -2.11 -27.48 -15.28
C THR A 122 -2.83 -26.32 -15.96
N PHE A 123 -3.14 -26.41 -17.26
CA PHE A 123 -3.94 -25.41 -17.96
C PHE A 123 -5.37 -25.32 -17.42
N ILE A 124 -6.05 -26.45 -17.26
CA ILE A 124 -7.40 -26.52 -16.68
C ILE A 124 -7.40 -25.99 -15.24
N LEU A 125 -6.41 -26.41 -14.43
CA LEU A 125 -6.25 -25.94 -13.05
C LEU A 125 -6.06 -24.43 -12.99
N THR A 126 -5.28 -23.85 -13.92
CA THR A 126 -5.04 -22.41 -14.01
C THR A 126 -6.31 -21.65 -14.35
N ILE A 127 -7.09 -22.12 -15.34
CA ILE A 127 -8.37 -21.49 -15.70
C ILE A 127 -9.33 -21.52 -14.51
N LEU A 128 -9.49 -22.68 -13.88
CA LEU A 128 -10.37 -22.84 -12.73
C LEU A 128 -9.93 -21.93 -11.57
N PHE A 129 -8.63 -21.92 -11.26
CA PHE A 129 -8.07 -21.11 -10.19
C PHE A 129 -8.26 -19.61 -10.46
N VAL A 130 -7.94 -19.12 -11.67
CA VAL A 130 -8.12 -17.72 -12.05
C VAL A 130 -9.59 -17.32 -12.05
N ALA A 131 -10.49 -18.19 -12.50
CA ALA A 131 -11.94 -17.94 -12.45
C ALA A 131 -12.42 -17.82 -10.99
N VAL A 132 -12.05 -18.77 -10.13
CA VAL A 132 -12.41 -18.75 -8.71
C VAL A 132 -11.79 -17.55 -8.00
N ALA A 133 -10.50 -17.28 -8.21
CA ALA A 133 -9.79 -16.16 -7.60
C ALA A 133 -10.37 -14.81 -8.05
N ASN A 134 -10.68 -14.63 -9.33
CA ASN A 134 -11.27 -13.38 -9.82
C ASN A 134 -12.71 -13.19 -9.37
N VAL A 135 -13.53 -14.25 -9.37
CA VAL A 135 -14.90 -14.18 -8.84
C VAL A 135 -14.87 -13.89 -7.35
N LEU A 136 -14.05 -14.58 -6.56
CA LEU A 136 -13.92 -14.35 -5.12
C LEU A 136 -13.33 -12.96 -4.82
N LEU A 137 -12.26 -12.55 -5.51
CA LEU A 137 -11.61 -11.25 -5.32
C LEU A 137 -12.57 -10.12 -5.69
N LEU A 138 -13.19 -10.15 -6.87
CA LEU A 138 -14.12 -9.09 -7.28
C LEU A 138 -15.38 -9.09 -6.43
N SER A 139 -15.98 -10.25 -6.11
CA SER A 139 -17.21 -10.29 -5.31
C SER A 139 -17.00 -9.75 -3.90
N VAL A 140 -15.89 -10.10 -3.24
CA VAL A 140 -15.55 -9.58 -1.92
C VAL A 140 -15.15 -8.10 -2.00
N LEU A 141 -14.37 -7.69 -3.01
CA LEU A 141 -13.99 -6.28 -3.18
C LEU A 141 -15.22 -5.39 -3.41
N ILE A 142 -16.14 -5.82 -4.27
CA ILE A 142 -17.40 -5.11 -4.52
C ILE A 142 -18.24 -5.05 -3.25
N ALA A 143 -18.32 -6.15 -2.47
CA ALA A 143 -19.03 -6.17 -1.20
C ALA A 143 -18.44 -5.18 -0.19
N LEU A 144 -17.11 -5.13 -0.05
CA LEU A 144 -16.42 -4.19 0.83
C LEU A 144 -16.61 -2.74 0.39
N PHE A 145 -16.51 -2.44 -0.91
CA PHE A 145 -16.82 -1.10 -1.43
C PHE A 145 -18.26 -0.70 -1.14
N ASN A 146 -19.22 -1.61 -1.33
CA ASN A 146 -20.62 -1.35 -1.02
C ASN A 146 -20.84 -1.07 0.47
N ILE A 147 -20.21 -1.83 1.35
CA ILE A 147 -20.25 -1.62 2.80
C ILE A 147 -19.67 -0.24 3.14
N THR A 148 -18.50 0.11 2.63
CA THR A 148 -17.87 1.42 2.88
C THR A 148 -18.74 2.56 2.33
N ILE A 149 -19.29 2.43 1.12
CA ILE A 149 -20.17 3.44 0.53
C ILE A 149 -21.42 3.63 1.40
N GLN A 150 -22.06 2.55 1.85
CA GLN A 150 -23.22 2.64 2.73
C GLN A 150 -22.86 3.29 4.08
N ASN A 151 -21.73 2.92 4.68
CA ASN A 151 -21.29 3.47 5.95
C ASN A 151 -20.95 4.98 5.82
N VAL A 152 -20.34 5.39 4.71
CA VAL A 152 -20.09 6.79 4.36
C VAL A 152 -21.39 7.56 4.18
N GLN A 153 -22.37 7.00 3.45
CA GLN A 153 -23.66 7.64 3.25
C GLN A 153 -24.40 7.84 4.58
N MET A 154 -24.39 6.86 5.49
CA MET A 154 -25.04 6.96 6.80
C MET A 154 -24.40 8.03 7.72
N GLN A 155 -23.07 8.19 7.70
CA GLN A 155 -22.40 9.21 8.53
C GLN A 155 -22.30 10.59 7.86
N SER A 156 -22.52 10.68 6.55
CA SER A 156 -22.32 11.89 5.75
C SER A 156 -23.14 13.09 6.25
N HIS A 157 -24.36 12.91 6.74
CA HIS A 157 -25.20 14.01 7.25
C HIS A 157 -24.69 14.61 8.55
N ARG A 158 -24.22 13.78 9.50
CA ARG A 158 -23.65 14.26 10.79
C ARG A 158 -22.31 14.93 10.56
N ILE A 159 -21.49 14.31 9.71
CA ILE A 159 -20.18 14.83 9.30
C ILE A 159 -20.34 16.18 8.57
N TRP A 160 -21.28 16.31 7.63
CA TRP A 160 -21.54 17.57 6.92
C TRP A 160 -21.98 18.72 7.85
N ARG A 161 -22.82 18.43 8.86
CA ARG A 161 -23.24 19.44 9.86
C ARG A 161 -22.08 19.87 10.77
N TYR A 162 -21.25 18.93 11.20
CA TYR A 162 -20.08 19.20 12.03
C TYR A 162 -19.00 19.99 11.27
N GLN A 163 -18.76 19.65 10.01
CA GLN A 163 -17.87 20.38 9.10
C GLN A 163 -18.38 21.80 8.86
N ARG A 164 -19.66 21.97 8.53
CA ARG A 164 -20.21 23.32 8.33
C ARG A 164 -20.03 24.21 9.56
N PHE A 165 -20.07 23.65 10.76
CA PHE A 165 -19.80 24.37 12.00
C PHE A 165 -18.30 24.70 12.19
N LEU A 166 -17.41 23.74 11.96
CA LEU A 166 -15.96 23.92 12.08
C LEU A 166 -15.43 24.95 11.07
N LEU A 167 -15.84 24.86 9.80
CA LEU A 167 -15.50 25.84 8.76
C LEU A 167 -15.84 27.26 9.19
N VAL A 168 -17.03 27.47 9.76
CA VAL A 168 -17.48 28.78 10.23
C VAL A 168 -16.65 29.26 11.43
N SER A 169 -16.32 28.37 12.36
CA SER A 169 -15.48 28.68 13.53
C SER A 169 -14.03 29.02 13.15
N GLU A 170 -13.48 28.30 12.18
CA GLU A 170 -12.09 28.46 11.74
C GLU A 170 -11.92 29.69 10.85
N TYR A 171 -12.92 30.03 10.02
CA TYR A 171 -12.94 31.28 9.24
C TYR A 171 -13.02 32.52 10.13
N ASN A 172 -13.58 32.39 11.34
CA ASN A 172 -13.71 33.51 12.28
C ASN A 172 -12.39 33.88 12.96
N ASN A 173 -11.43 32.95 13.02
CA ASN A 173 -10.18 33.11 13.80
C ASN A 173 -8.91 33.20 12.95
N LYS A 174 -9.00 33.01 11.61
CA LYS A 174 -7.84 33.08 10.72
C LYS A 174 -7.68 34.46 10.07
N PRO A 175 -6.44 34.95 9.90
CA PRO A 175 -6.17 36.14 9.10
C PRO A 175 -6.63 35.89 7.64
N PRO A 176 -7.13 36.91 6.93
CA PRO A 176 -7.90 36.77 5.68
C PRO A 176 -7.12 36.28 4.45
N LEU A 177 -5.86 35.87 4.60
CA LEU A 177 -4.94 35.61 3.49
C LEU A 177 -4.64 34.11 3.30
N PRO A 178 -4.63 33.60 2.06
CA PRO A 178 -4.37 32.19 1.77
C PRO A 178 -2.92 31.79 2.12
N PRO A 179 -2.64 30.48 2.34
CA PRO A 179 -1.37 29.96 2.83
C PRO A 179 -0.08 30.50 2.18
N PRO A 180 0.00 30.81 0.86
CA PRO A 180 1.23 31.40 0.31
C PRO A 180 1.58 32.80 0.85
N PHE A 181 0.61 33.57 1.36
CA PHE A 181 0.84 34.93 1.88
C PHE A 181 0.90 35.02 3.41
N ASN A 182 0.75 33.89 4.10
CA ASN A 182 0.83 33.81 5.57
C ASN A 182 2.24 34.19 6.09
N THR A 183 3.27 33.94 5.28
CA THR A 183 4.66 34.33 5.57
C THR A 183 4.84 35.84 5.69
N ILE A 184 4.12 36.62 4.89
CA ILE A 184 4.15 38.10 4.92
C ILE A 184 3.52 38.62 6.22
N TYR A 185 2.45 37.98 6.69
CA TYR A 185 1.80 38.34 7.96
C TYR A 185 2.72 38.09 9.17
N TYR A 186 3.41 36.95 9.23
CA TYR A 186 4.39 36.69 10.29
C TYR A 186 5.60 37.62 10.21
N LEU A 187 6.09 37.94 9.01
CA LEU A 187 7.15 38.93 8.81
C LEU A 187 6.74 40.32 9.35
N TYR A 188 5.53 40.79 9.04
CA TYR A 188 5.01 42.05 9.57
C TYR A 188 4.90 42.03 11.10
N SER A 189 4.39 40.94 11.68
CA SER A 189 4.29 40.78 13.14
C SER A 189 5.65 40.81 13.82
N ILE A 190 6.67 40.16 13.25
CA ILE A 190 8.04 40.18 13.78
C ILE A 190 8.65 41.58 13.70
N ILE A 191 8.47 42.28 12.58
CA ILE A 191 8.96 43.66 12.39
C ILE A 191 8.31 44.61 13.41
N CYS A 192 6.99 44.55 13.58
CA CYS A 192 6.29 45.36 14.58
C CYS A 192 6.71 45.04 16.02
N TYR A 193 7.00 43.77 16.33
CA TYR A 193 7.50 43.38 17.65
C TYR A 193 8.91 43.96 17.91
N ILE A 194 9.80 43.89 16.92
CA ILE A 194 11.15 44.47 17.01
C ILE A 194 11.08 45.98 17.21
N ILE A 195 10.24 46.69 16.44
CA ILE A 195 10.06 48.15 16.57
C ILE A 195 9.55 48.52 17.97
N LYS A 196 8.55 47.79 18.50
CA LYS A 196 8.05 48.01 19.87
C LYS A 196 9.12 47.75 20.93
N LYS A 197 9.93 46.70 20.75
CA LYS A 197 11.02 46.35 21.69
C LYS A 197 12.15 47.39 21.68
N ILE A 198 12.51 47.92 20.52
CA ILE A 198 13.49 49.01 20.38
C ILE A 198 12.95 50.30 21.02
N LYS A 199 11.67 50.63 20.80
CA LYS A 199 11.04 51.82 21.39
C LYS A 199 10.99 51.73 22.92
N HIS A 200 10.69 50.56 23.47
CA HIS A 200 10.68 50.30 24.90
C HIS A 200 12.10 50.31 25.53
N TYR A 201 13.11 49.87 24.79
CA TYR A 201 14.52 49.96 25.22
C TYR A 201 14.99 51.42 25.26
N ASN A 202 14.69 52.21 24.22
CA ASN A 202 15.03 53.64 24.17
C ASN A 202 14.33 54.47 25.25
N GLN A 203 13.11 54.09 25.65
CA GLN A 203 12.38 54.78 26.71
C GLN A 203 13.00 54.50 28.10
N LYS A 204 13.32 53.23 28.38
CA LYS A 204 14.04 52.83 29.61
C LYS A 204 15.44 53.45 29.72
N HIS A 205 16.10 53.72 28.59
CA HIS A 205 17.41 54.37 28.60
C HIS A 205 17.33 55.89 28.84
N ARG A 206 16.24 56.56 28.44
CA ARG A 206 15.99 57.98 28.76
C ARG A 206 15.63 58.19 30.23
N ASP A 207 14.86 57.28 30.82
CA ASP A 207 14.40 57.40 32.21
C ASP A 207 15.50 57.08 33.26
N GLY A 208 16.65 56.54 32.82
CA GLY A 208 17.81 56.26 33.70
C GLY A 208 18.95 57.31 33.63
N ILE A 209 18.77 58.38 32.86
CA ILE A 209 19.75 59.48 32.69
C ILE A 209 19.22 60.79 33.36
N LEU A 210 17.99 60.78 33.88
CA LEU A 210 17.42 61.81 34.75
C LEU A 210 17.52 61.36 36.21
#